data_AF-A0A4Z1AQC8-F1
#
_entry.id   AF-A0A4Z1AQC8-F1
#
_cell.length_a   1.000
_cell.length_b   1.000
_cell.length_c   1.000
_cell.angle_alpha   90.00
_cell.angle_beta   90.00
_cell.angle_gamma   90.00
#
_symmetry.space_group_name_H-M   'P 1'
#
loop_
_entity.id
_entity.type
_entity.pdbx_description
1 polymer ?
#
loop_
_entity_poly.entity_id
_entity_poly.type
_entity_poly.pdbx_seq_one_letter_code
_entity_poly.pdbx_strand_id
1 'polypeptide(L)'
;MNFRFLFPGLLLIASLGVWFSPILAQTPEDPNNTSDVGNNSSDTEDTSSSDETETNKKKPKKPVLDPETKRYNDLLKTGLLKVFEAEATYNYPRLKHFGLTHPIPRVRAAAALALGRLKNPVGVKILHQMIDRDGEWVRQAAYKGLADIGSRSSLDYFYVGAKSSDREIRVASFRGMGKTLDPGAREVLLKKGLKSDDKEIVKSTLLGLGYYQVPEDLRIFIDYLNSEDEEYQKAAVEALGRHKTRTSMKILEDSFKDKTNLRNQILDTLTEQKNSFAIFALLRILNANADSENIVNEISARLYKLKAVGKYMTIVSDNTPLLRDPYVGAPKIRDLEAGEVGKVISKHSVAYIIAIEGQRIEDFYYKVLVNTKYKDAFTETVQGWVFGKYIQIRTISMPKEEKEKKKKPKKPSILDDMETSEPAPNTQTENPN
;
A
#
# COMPACT_ATOMS: atom_id res chain seq x y z
N MET A 1 25.84 8.73 -36.74
CA MET A 1 26.87 8.58 -35.70
C MET A 1 26.14 8.65 -34.36
N ASN A 2 25.86 7.49 -33.77
CA ASN A 2 24.91 7.30 -32.67
C ASN A 2 25.58 7.56 -31.32
N PHE A 3 25.06 8.50 -30.53
CA PHE A 3 25.44 8.65 -29.12
C PHE A 3 24.35 8.04 -28.22
N ARG A 4 24.69 6.90 -27.62
CA ARG A 4 23.95 6.24 -26.54
C ARG A 4 24.34 6.89 -25.22
N PHE A 5 23.36 7.44 -24.50
CA PHE A 5 23.53 7.81 -23.09
C PHE A 5 23.28 6.59 -22.19
N LEU A 6 24.32 6.20 -21.46
CA LEU A 6 24.27 5.29 -20.31
C LEU A 6 23.77 6.06 -19.09
N PHE A 7 22.72 5.55 -18.43
CA PHE A 7 22.31 5.94 -17.07
C PHE A 7 22.59 4.76 -16.13
N PRO A 8 23.33 4.92 -15.03
CA PRO A 8 23.42 3.88 -14.00
C PRO A 8 22.20 3.98 -13.07
N GLY A 9 21.72 2.79 -12.68
CA GLY A 9 20.49 2.58 -11.94
C GLY A 9 20.53 3.04 -10.48
N LEU A 10 19.33 3.33 -9.96
CA LEU A 10 19.10 3.54 -8.54
C LEU A 10 18.00 2.58 -8.05
N LEU A 11 18.33 1.90 -6.96
CA LEU A 11 17.51 1.02 -6.13
C LEU A 11 16.09 1.55 -5.86
N LEU A 12 15.10 0.67 -5.97
CA LEU A 12 13.82 0.76 -5.26
C LEU A 12 13.37 -0.65 -4.84
N ILE A 13 13.77 -1.03 -3.63
CA ILE A 13 13.16 -2.10 -2.85
C ILE A 13 12.32 -1.41 -1.76
N ALA A 14 11.03 -1.72 -1.70
CA ALA A 14 10.21 -1.93 -0.49
C ALA A 14 8.72 -1.59 -0.74
N SER A 15 7.91 -2.64 -0.81
CA SER A 15 6.62 -2.77 -0.10
C SER A 15 6.06 -4.17 -0.39
N LEU A 16 6.66 -5.16 0.27
CA LEU A 16 6.12 -6.51 0.39
C LEU A 16 5.23 -6.53 1.63
N GLY A 17 3.91 -6.57 1.43
CA GLY A 17 2.96 -6.97 2.46
C GLY A 17 2.99 -8.48 2.61
N VAL A 18 3.47 -8.94 3.76
CA VAL A 18 3.58 -10.34 4.17
C VAL A 18 2.21 -10.87 4.57
N TRP A 19 1.68 -11.84 3.84
CA TRP A 19 0.72 -12.83 4.35
C TRP A 19 1.19 -14.20 3.89
N PHE A 20 1.98 -14.87 4.74
CA PHE A 20 2.23 -16.31 4.66
C PHE A 20 2.07 -16.83 6.09
N SER A 21 0.89 -17.37 6.41
CA SER A 21 0.77 -18.29 7.54
C SER A 21 1.21 -19.68 7.05
N PRO A 22 2.06 -20.40 7.78
CA PRO A 22 2.37 -21.78 7.45
C PRO A 22 1.21 -22.68 7.91
N ILE A 23 0.50 -23.28 6.96
CA ILE A 23 -0.39 -24.40 7.27
C ILE A 23 0.51 -25.58 7.63
N LEU A 24 0.42 -25.99 8.89
CA LEU A 24 1.06 -27.17 9.45
C LEU A 24 0.51 -28.42 8.74
N ALA A 25 1.40 -29.36 8.48
CA ALA A 25 1.09 -30.63 7.82
C ALA A 25 0.03 -31.42 8.59
N GLN A 26 -1.05 -31.83 7.91
CA GLN A 26 -1.85 -32.98 8.27
C GLN A 26 -1.77 -33.98 7.12
N THR A 27 -1.16 -35.12 7.39
CA THR A 27 -1.22 -36.32 6.56
C THR A 27 -2.58 -36.99 6.71
N PRO A 28 -3.10 -37.70 5.69
CA PRO A 28 -4.37 -38.41 5.81
C PRO A 28 -4.19 -39.68 6.65
N GLU A 29 -5.06 -39.89 7.65
CA GLU A 29 -5.20 -41.17 8.35
C GLU A 29 -6.25 -42.03 7.63
N ASP A 30 -5.87 -43.27 7.31
CA ASP A 30 -6.78 -44.34 6.90
C ASP A 30 -7.48 -44.97 8.12
N PRO A 31 -8.76 -45.40 8.00
CA PRO A 31 -9.57 -45.86 9.12
C PRO A 31 -9.42 -47.37 9.32
N ASN A 32 -8.92 -47.79 10.48
CA ASN A 32 -9.26 -49.06 11.16
C ASN A 32 -8.26 -49.33 12.29
N ASN A 33 -8.62 -48.99 13.54
CA ASN A 33 -8.61 -49.97 14.62
C ASN A 33 -9.27 -49.44 15.90
N THR A 34 -10.22 -50.21 16.39
CA THR A 34 -10.97 -50.06 17.63
C THR A 34 -10.26 -50.76 18.79
N SER A 35 -10.10 -50.10 19.94
CA SER A 35 -10.23 -50.63 21.32
C SER A 35 -9.58 -49.60 22.28
N ASP A 36 -10.29 -48.78 23.04
CA ASP A 36 -11.07 -49.04 24.28
C ASP A 36 -10.20 -49.08 25.57
N VAL A 37 -10.71 -48.39 26.61
CA VAL A 37 -10.29 -48.34 28.05
C VAL A 37 -8.98 -47.58 28.38
N GLY A 38 -8.83 -46.71 29.40
CA GLY A 38 -9.66 -46.25 30.52
C GLY A 38 -8.76 -45.84 31.73
N ASN A 39 -9.11 -44.71 32.38
CA ASN A 39 -8.90 -44.35 33.80
C ASN A 39 -7.52 -44.15 34.49
N ASN A 40 -7.37 -42.91 34.98
CA ASN A 40 -7.14 -42.43 36.36
C ASN A 40 -5.86 -42.69 37.20
N SER A 41 -5.51 -41.60 37.91
CA SER A 41 -4.95 -41.48 39.29
C SER A 41 -3.52 -41.95 39.55
N SER A 42 -2.76 -41.48 40.52
CA SER A 42 -2.64 -40.28 41.39
C SER A 42 -1.35 -40.50 42.22
N ASP A 43 -0.84 -39.44 42.86
CA ASP A 43 0.06 -39.48 44.04
C ASP A 43 1.52 -39.98 43.83
N THR A 44 2.57 -39.57 44.55
CA THR A 44 2.90 -38.51 45.53
C THR A 44 4.44 -38.54 45.68
N GLU A 45 5.02 -37.37 45.99
CA GLU A 45 6.16 -37.09 46.89
C GLU A 45 7.62 -37.59 46.64
N ASP A 46 8.50 -36.58 46.72
CA ASP A 46 9.80 -36.48 47.41
C ASP A 46 10.91 -37.52 47.17
N THR A 47 12.05 -37.06 46.63
CA THR A 47 13.21 -36.65 47.44
C THR A 47 14.41 -36.22 46.57
N SER A 48 15.19 -35.32 47.17
CA SER A 48 16.54 -34.83 46.84
C SER A 48 17.49 -35.79 46.11
N SER A 49 18.25 -35.28 45.14
CA SER A 49 19.66 -34.89 45.34
C SER A 49 20.38 -34.70 44.01
N SER A 50 21.24 -33.68 43.99
CA SER A 50 22.35 -33.42 43.07
C SER A 50 22.85 -34.59 42.23
N ASP A 51 22.90 -34.39 40.91
CA ASP A 51 24.12 -34.67 40.16
C ASP A 51 24.14 -33.87 38.85
N GLU A 52 25.12 -32.97 38.76
CA GLU A 52 25.54 -32.36 37.52
C GLU A 52 26.13 -33.45 36.62
N THR A 53 25.37 -33.85 35.59
CA THR A 53 25.96 -34.48 34.42
C THR A 53 25.51 -33.74 33.18
N GLU A 54 26.47 -33.06 32.55
CA GLU A 54 26.38 -32.49 31.22
C GLU A 54 25.88 -33.53 30.20
N THR A 55 24.58 -33.61 30.00
CA THR A 55 23.99 -34.34 28.88
C THR A 55 23.97 -33.43 27.66
N ASN A 56 25.10 -33.50 26.95
CA ASN A 56 25.31 -33.13 25.56
C ASN A 56 24.00 -33.15 24.74
N LYS A 57 23.38 -31.98 24.53
CA LYS A 57 22.18 -31.80 23.69
C LYS A 57 22.52 -32.22 22.25
N LYS A 58 22.31 -33.51 21.93
CA LYS A 58 22.32 -34.01 20.55
C LYS A 58 21.32 -33.17 19.77
N LYS A 59 21.81 -32.34 18.85
CA LYS A 59 21.00 -31.67 17.82
C LYS A 59 20.00 -32.69 17.26
N PRO A 60 18.70 -32.37 17.16
CA PRO A 60 17.73 -33.31 16.62
C PRO A 60 18.22 -33.76 15.23
N LYS A 61 18.43 -35.07 15.07
CA LYS A 61 18.83 -35.67 13.80
C LYS A 61 17.76 -35.28 12.78
N LYS A 62 18.17 -34.61 11.69
CA LYS A 62 17.26 -34.25 10.59
C LYS A 62 16.53 -35.52 10.14
N PRO A 63 15.20 -35.50 9.96
CA PRO A 63 14.47 -36.66 9.50
C PRO A 63 15.08 -37.14 8.18
N VAL A 64 15.36 -38.43 8.09
CA VAL A 64 15.89 -39.06 6.86
C VAL A 64 14.74 -39.09 5.87
N LEU A 65 14.69 -38.10 4.99
CA LEU A 65 13.71 -38.02 3.90
C LEU A 65 13.99 -39.14 2.90
N ASP A 66 12.93 -39.78 2.39
CA ASP A 66 13.03 -40.74 1.30
C ASP A 66 13.63 -40.06 0.04
N PRO A 67 14.38 -40.80 -0.79
CA PRO A 67 15.05 -40.24 -1.95
C PRO A 67 14.11 -39.55 -2.95
N GLU A 68 12.87 -40.02 -3.07
CA GLU A 68 11.86 -39.46 -3.99
C GLU A 68 11.33 -38.13 -3.49
N THR A 69 10.94 -38.02 -2.22
CA THR A 69 10.55 -36.74 -1.61
C THR A 69 11.69 -35.74 -1.65
N LYS A 70 12.94 -36.18 -1.43
CA LYS A 70 14.11 -35.30 -1.59
C LYS A 70 14.21 -34.77 -3.02
N ARG A 71 14.08 -35.63 -4.03
CA ARG A 71 14.11 -35.24 -5.44
C ARG A 71 12.99 -34.28 -5.80
N TYR A 72 11.76 -34.54 -5.34
CA TYR A 72 10.63 -33.64 -5.55
C TYR A 72 10.86 -32.27 -4.91
N ASN A 73 11.34 -32.24 -3.67
CA ASN A 73 11.65 -31.02 -2.94
C ASN A 73 12.76 -30.21 -3.63
N ASP A 74 13.79 -30.88 -4.13
CA ASP A 74 14.88 -30.23 -4.87
C ASP A 74 14.38 -29.66 -6.20
N LEU A 75 13.55 -30.40 -6.95
CA LEU A 75 12.91 -29.91 -8.17
C LEU A 75 11.97 -28.73 -7.91
N LEU A 76 11.17 -28.78 -6.84
CA LEU A 76 10.29 -27.69 -6.45
C LEU A 76 11.11 -26.44 -6.10
N LYS A 77 12.13 -26.60 -5.25
CA LYS A 77 12.97 -25.49 -4.79
C LYS A 77 13.71 -24.83 -5.94
N THR A 78 14.36 -25.64 -6.79
CA THR A 78 15.09 -25.13 -7.95
C THR A 78 14.14 -24.49 -8.96
N GLY A 79 12.99 -25.10 -9.24
CA GLY A 79 11.96 -24.53 -10.12
C GLY A 79 11.45 -23.18 -9.63
N LEU A 80 11.07 -23.07 -8.34
CA LEU A 80 10.62 -21.80 -7.76
C LEU A 80 11.70 -20.72 -7.80
N LEU A 81 12.95 -21.07 -7.45
CA LEU A 81 14.07 -20.12 -7.53
C LEU A 81 14.23 -19.59 -8.95
N LYS A 82 14.14 -20.44 -9.97
CA LYS A 82 14.24 -20.02 -11.37
C LYS A 82 13.05 -19.18 -11.84
N VAL A 83 11.86 -19.41 -11.32
CA VAL A 83 10.70 -18.54 -11.56
C VAL A 83 10.94 -17.15 -10.95
N PHE A 84 11.42 -17.07 -9.71
CA PHE A 84 11.71 -15.78 -9.07
C PHE A 84 12.87 -15.04 -9.74
N GLU A 85 13.93 -15.73 -10.16
CA GLU A 85 14.99 -15.14 -10.99
C GLU A 85 14.42 -14.58 -12.30
N ALA A 86 13.52 -15.32 -12.96
CA ALA A 86 12.90 -14.90 -14.20
C ALA A 86 11.94 -13.70 -14.00
N GLU A 87 11.21 -13.67 -12.90
CA GLU A 87 10.37 -12.52 -12.49
C GLU A 87 11.23 -11.28 -12.26
N ALA A 88 12.31 -11.40 -11.48
CA ALA A 88 13.22 -10.30 -11.18
C ALA A 88 13.95 -9.75 -12.43
N THR A 89 14.20 -10.62 -13.42
CA THR A 89 14.87 -10.26 -14.68
C THR A 89 13.90 -9.96 -15.83
N TYR A 90 12.59 -9.93 -15.58
CA TYR A 90 11.55 -9.71 -16.59
C TYR A 90 11.63 -10.68 -17.80
N ASN A 91 12.03 -11.94 -17.54
CA ASN A 91 12.27 -12.94 -18.58
C ASN A 91 11.00 -13.75 -18.90
N TYR A 92 10.15 -13.20 -19.77
CA TYR A 92 8.88 -13.82 -20.17
C TYR A 92 9.02 -15.18 -20.88
N PRO A 93 9.98 -15.40 -21.80
CA PRO A 93 10.17 -16.73 -22.41
C PRO A 93 10.45 -17.81 -21.37
N ARG A 94 11.22 -17.48 -20.34
CA ARG A 94 11.53 -18.41 -19.24
C ARG A 94 10.31 -18.66 -18.35
N LEU A 95 9.53 -17.62 -18.02
CA LEU A 95 8.26 -17.78 -17.30
C LEU A 95 7.25 -18.60 -18.11
N LYS A 96 7.17 -18.41 -19.43
CA LYS A 96 6.36 -19.24 -20.33
C LYS A 96 6.77 -20.70 -20.27
N HIS A 97 8.08 -20.96 -20.37
CA HIS A 97 8.60 -22.32 -20.31
C HIS A 97 8.22 -23.00 -18.98
N PHE A 98 8.55 -22.38 -17.85
CA PHE A 98 8.18 -22.94 -16.54
C PHE A 98 6.67 -23.07 -16.35
N GLY A 99 5.89 -22.08 -16.81
CA GLY A 99 4.44 -22.10 -16.70
C GLY A 99 3.76 -23.22 -17.49
N LEU A 100 4.28 -23.59 -18.66
CA LEU A 100 3.62 -24.56 -19.55
C LEU A 100 4.20 -25.97 -19.49
N THR A 101 5.47 -26.14 -19.09
CA THR A 101 6.15 -27.44 -19.21
C THR A 101 6.66 -28.01 -17.90
N HIS A 102 6.71 -27.23 -16.81
CA HIS A 102 7.30 -27.73 -15.57
C HIS A 102 6.44 -28.84 -14.95
N PRO A 103 7.00 -29.99 -14.53
CA PRO A 103 6.22 -31.13 -14.05
C PRO A 103 5.41 -30.82 -12.80
N ILE A 104 5.95 -29.98 -11.91
CA ILE A 104 5.33 -29.63 -10.62
C ILE A 104 4.31 -28.49 -10.80
N PRO A 105 3.01 -28.71 -10.51
CA PRO A 105 1.96 -27.70 -10.65
C PRO A 105 2.22 -26.44 -9.83
N ARG A 106 2.80 -26.57 -8.64
CA ARG A 106 3.13 -25.43 -7.77
C ARG A 106 4.14 -24.47 -8.41
N VAL A 107 5.07 -24.97 -9.23
CA VAL A 107 6.00 -24.12 -10.00
C VAL A 107 5.28 -23.44 -11.16
N ARG A 108 4.37 -24.16 -11.85
CA ARG A 108 3.52 -23.57 -12.90
C ARG A 108 2.64 -22.44 -12.35
N ALA A 109 1.98 -22.68 -11.21
CA ALA A 109 1.20 -21.68 -10.50
C ALA A 109 2.04 -20.45 -10.10
N ALA A 110 3.26 -20.65 -9.60
CA ALA A 110 4.18 -19.56 -9.32
C ALA A 110 4.52 -18.74 -10.56
N ALA A 111 4.75 -19.40 -11.71
CA ALA A 111 4.98 -18.72 -12.97
C ALA A 111 3.76 -17.91 -13.44
N ALA A 112 2.53 -18.43 -13.27
CA ALA A 112 1.31 -17.68 -13.55
C ALA A 112 1.18 -16.41 -12.69
N LEU A 113 1.43 -16.52 -11.38
CA LEU A 113 1.41 -15.36 -10.48
C LEU A 113 2.49 -14.34 -10.86
N ALA A 114 3.70 -14.79 -11.19
CA ALA A 114 4.78 -13.92 -11.65
C ALA A 114 4.37 -13.17 -12.94
N LEU A 115 3.81 -13.87 -13.94
CA LEU A 115 3.30 -13.23 -15.17
C LEU A 115 2.25 -12.15 -14.87
N GLY A 116 1.36 -12.41 -13.91
CA GLY A 116 0.38 -11.45 -13.42
C GLY A 116 0.99 -10.20 -12.79
N ARG A 117 1.96 -10.37 -11.88
CA ARG A 117 2.65 -9.27 -11.20
C ARG A 117 3.47 -8.40 -12.14
N LEU A 118 4.06 -9.01 -13.18
CA LEU A 118 4.78 -8.29 -14.23
C LEU A 118 3.85 -7.43 -15.10
N LYS A 119 2.53 -7.68 -15.08
CA LYS A 119 1.48 -6.89 -15.77
C LYS A 119 1.71 -6.67 -17.27
N ASN A 120 2.49 -7.55 -17.91
CA ASN A 120 2.80 -7.42 -19.33
C ASN A 120 1.73 -8.12 -20.19
N PRO A 121 1.21 -7.45 -21.25
CA PRO A 121 0.25 -8.05 -22.17
C PRO A 121 0.68 -9.38 -22.80
N VAL A 122 2.00 -9.63 -22.96
CA VAL A 122 2.52 -10.91 -23.48
C VAL A 122 2.15 -12.09 -22.57
N GLY A 123 2.04 -11.86 -21.26
CA GLY A 123 1.63 -12.85 -20.27
C GLY A 123 0.21 -13.35 -20.47
N VAL A 124 -0.68 -12.55 -21.06
CA VAL A 124 -2.11 -12.87 -21.20
C VAL A 124 -2.33 -14.15 -21.98
N LYS A 125 -1.70 -14.30 -23.15
CA LYS A 125 -1.83 -15.51 -23.98
C LYS A 125 -1.30 -16.77 -23.28
N ILE A 126 -0.25 -16.62 -22.47
CA ILE A 126 0.32 -17.73 -21.71
C ILE A 126 -0.64 -18.15 -20.62
N LEU A 127 -1.22 -17.19 -19.90
CA LEU A 127 -2.19 -17.43 -18.84
C LEU A 127 -3.49 -18.06 -19.37
N HIS A 128 -3.96 -17.66 -20.57
CA HIS A 128 -5.05 -18.34 -21.28
C HIS A 128 -4.74 -19.83 -21.49
N GLN A 129 -3.56 -20.15 -22.04
CA GLN A 129 -3.14 -21.54 -22.25
C GLN A 129 -3.06 -22.34 -20.95
N MET A 130 -2.61 -21.73 -19.85
CA MET A 130 -2.57 -22.36 -18.53
C MET A 130 -3.99 -22.63 -18.00
N ILE A 131 -4.94 -21.71 -18.21
CA ILE A 131 -6.34 -21.91 -17.80
C ILE A 131 -6.97 -23.11 -18.54
N ASP A 132 -6.64 -23.27 -19.81
CA ASP A 132 -7.25 -24.29 -20.68
C ASP A 132 -6.67 -25.69 -20.48
N ARG A 133 -5.42 -25.80 -20.00
CA ARG A 133 -4.67 -27.07 -19.98
C ARG A 133 -4.37 -27.62 -18.59
N ASP A 134 -4.32 -26.76 -17.57
CA ASP A 134 -3.86 -27.17 -16.24
C ASP A 134 -4.98 -27.52 -15.26
N GLY A 135 -4.59 -28.14 -14.15
CA GLY A 135 -5.45 -28.43 -13.00
C GLY A 135 -5.79 -27.20 -12.15
N GLU A 136 -6.70 -27.41 -11.21
CA GLU A 136 -7.37 -26.38 -10.39
C GLU A 136 -6.44 -25.31 -9.80
N TRP A 137 -5.37 -25.70 -9.09
CA TRP A 137 -4.47 -24.73 -8.45
C TRP A 137 -3.76 -23.80 -9.42
N VAL A 138 -3.38 -24.30 -10.59
CA VAL A 138 -2.72 -23.47 -11.63
C VAL A 138 -3.75 -22.58 -12.31
N ARG A 139 -4.98 -23.08 -12.53
CA ARG A 139 -6.09 -22.28 -13.05
C ARG A 139 -6.40 -21.10 -12.13
N GLN A 140 -6.53 -21.33 -10.82
CA GLN A 140 -6.71 -20.26 -9.83
C GLN A 140 -5.60 -19.20 -9.93
N ALA A 141 -4.34 -19.64 -9.94
CA ALA A 141 -3.20 -18.74 -10.10
C ALA A 141 -3.23 -17.98 -11.42
N ALA A 142 -3.64 -18.62 -12.51
CA ALA A 142 -3.73 -18.01 -13.83
C ALA A 142 -4.85 -16.97 -13.91
N TYR A 143 -6.04 -17.25 -13.36
CA TYR A 143 -7.12 -16.28 -13.21
C TYR A 143 -6.70 -15.08 -12.36
N LYS A 144 -6.01 -15.32 -11.24
CA LYS A 144 -5.46 -14.25 -10.40
C LYS A 144 -4.47 -13.40 -11.20
N GLY A 145 -3.58 -14.02 -11.97
CA GLY A 145 -2.64 -13.33 -12.85
C GLY A 145 -3.33 -12.50 -13.94
N LEU A 146 -4.35 -13.05 -14.60
CA LEU A 146 -5.15 -12.31 -15.58
C LEU A 146 -5.85 -11.10 -14.96
N ALA A 147 -6.40 -11.26 -13.76
CA ALA A 147 -7.05 -10.19 -13.02
C ALA A 147 -6.05 -9.13 -12.50
N ASP A 148 -4.77 -9.48 -12.31
CA ASP A 148 -3.72 -8.51 -12.02
C ASP A 148 -3.37 -7.65 -13.23
N ILE A 149 -3.36 -8.26 -14.43
CA ILE A 149 -3.14 -7.60 -15.72
C ILE A 149 -4.35 -6.74 -16.13
N GLY A 150 -5.57 -7.27 -16.04
CA GLY A 150 -6.80 -6.55 -16.40
C GLY A 150 -6.99 -6.34 -17.91
N SER A 151 -6.51 -7.25 -18.75
CA SER A 151 -6.62 -7.09 -20.20
C SER A 151 -8.03 -7.36 -20.73
N ARG A 152 -8.51 -6.52 -21.66
CA ARG A 152 -9.79 -6.71 -22.37
C ARG A 152 -9.84 -8.01 -23.17
N SER A 153 -8.71 -8.54 -23.64
CA SER A 153 -8.68 -9.83 -24.34
C SER A 153 -8.98 -11.03 -23.44
N SER A 154 -9.11 -10.82 -22.13
CA SER A 154 -9.50 -11.84 -21.16
C SER A 154 -10.96 -11.76 -20.72
N LEU A 155 -11.78 -10.92 -21.36
CA LEU A 155 -13.19 -10.75 -20.99
C LEU A 155 -13.97 -12.06 -21.02
N ASP A 156 -13.81 -12.87 -22.07
CA ASP A 156 -14.49 -14.16 -22.18
C ASP A 156 -14.11 -15.10 -21.03
N TYR A 157 -12.83 -15.15 -20.68
CA TYR A 157 -12.35 -15.90 -19.51
C TYR A 157 -12.99 -15.38 -18.22
N PHE A 158 -13.08 -14.07 -18.01
CA PHE A 158 -13.73 -13.53 -16.83
C PHE A 158 -15.24 -13.83 -16.80
N TYR A 159 -15.94 -13.77 -17.93
CA TYR A 159 -17.38 -14.12 -17.99
C TYR A 159 -17.64 -15.60 -17.68
N VAL A 160 -16.76 -16.49 -18.13
CA VAL A 160 -16.79 -17.91 -17.78
C VAL A 160 -16.44 -18.10 -16.31
N GLY A 161 -15.34 -17.52 -15.84
CA GLY A 161 -14.85 -17.65 -14.47
C GLY A 161 -15.81 -17.07 -13.42
N ALA A 162 -16.60 -16.05 -13.76
CA ALA A 162 -17.65 -15.51 -12.89
C ALA A 162 -18.76 -16.52 -12.57
N LYS A 163 -18.92 -17.58 -13.39
CA LYS A 163 -19.88 -18.68 -13.19
C LYS A 163 -19.22 -19.95 -12.61
N SER A 164 -17.94 -19.89 -12.27
CA SER A 164 -17.19 -21.04 -11.75
C SER A 164 -17.73 -21.51 -10.40
N SER A 165 -17.69 -22.82 -10.13
CA SER A 165 -17.93 -23.39 -8.79
C SER A 165 -16.82 -22.99 -7.81
N ASP A 166 -15.61 -22.81 -8.31
CA ASP A 166 -14.45 -22.33 -7.55
C ASP A 166 -14.59 -20.85 -7.19
N ARG A 167 -14.62 -20.57 -5.89
CA ARG A 167 -14.74 -19.23 -5.31
C ARG A 167 -13.59 -18.31 -5.71
N GLU A 168 -12.35 -18.78 -5.71
CA GLU A 168 -11.18 -17.97 -6.02
C GLU A 168 -11.20 -17.51 -7.48
N ILE A 169 -11.63 -18.38 -8.39
CA ILE A 169 -11.82 -18.05 -9.80
C ILE A 169 -12.94 -17.02 -9.98
N ARG A 170 -14.06 -17.14 -9.25
CA ARG A 170 -15.14 -16.13 -9.30
C ARG A 170 -14.63 -14.76 -8.85
N VAL A 171 -14.01 -14.69 -7.68
CA VAL A 171 -13.46 -13.44 -7.11
C VAL A 171 -12.45 -12.81 -8.09
N ALA A 172 -11.50 -13.60 -8.58
CA ALA A 172 -10.52 -13.12 -9.56
C ALA A 172 -11.19 -12.58 -10.82
N SER A 173 -12.27 -13.20 -11.29
CA SER A 173 -12.99 -12.77 -12.48
C SER A 173 -13.67 -11.41 -12.30
N PHE A 174 -14.39 -11.18 -11.19
CA PHE A 174 -14.99 -9.88 -10.90
C PHE A 174 -13.93 -8.79 -10.73
N ARG A 175 -12.83 -9.10 -10.04
CA ARG A 175 -11.68 -8.19 -9.89
C ARG A 175 -11.06 -7.85 -11.26
N GLY A 176 -10.93 -8.84 -12.15
CA GLY A 176 -10.40 -8.68 -13.50
C GLY A 176 -11.28 -7.79 -14.37
N MET A 177 -12.60 -8.03 -14.37
CA MET A 177 -13.61 -7.21 -15.06
C MET A 177 -13.49 -5.73 -14.71
N GLY A 178 -13.25 -5.42 -13.43
CA GLY A 178 -13.03 -4.05 -12.95
C GLY A 178 -11.92 -3.30 -13.69
N LYS A 179 -10.81 -3.98 -13.98
CA LYS A 179 -9.62 -3.37 -14.61
C LYS A 179 -9.69 -3.30 -16.13
N THR A 180 -10.61 -4.03 -16.76
CA THR A 180 -10.73 -4.03 -18.23
C THR A 180 -11.27 -2.71 -18.79
N LEU A 181 -11.96 -1.93 -17.97
CA LEU A 181 -12.67 -0.70 -18.38
C LEU A 181 -13.61 -0.97 -19.57
N ASP A 182 -14.23 -2.15 -19.60
CA ASP A 182 -15.18 -2.56 -20.63
C ASP A 182 -16.62 -2.26 -20.18
N PRO A 183 -17.46 -1.58 -20.99
CA PRO A 183 -18.84 -1.26 -20.60
C PRO A 183 -19.69 -2.50 -20.26
N GLY A 184 -19.52 -3.61 -20.96
CA GLY A 184 -20.24 -4.86 -20.69
C GLY A 184 -19.80 -5.49 -19.37
N ALA A 185 -18.50 -5.47 -19.08
CA ALA A 185 -17.96 -5.91 -17.80
C ALA A 185 -18.48 -5.04 -16.64
N ARG A 186 -18.60 -3.72 -16.84
CA ARG A 186 -19.22 -2.82 -15.86
C ARG A 186 -20.68 -3.18 -15.56
N GLU A 187 -21.45 -3.52 -16.59
CA GLU A 187 -22.84 -3.94 -16.40
C GLU A 187 -22.94 -5.20 -15.54
N VAL A 188 -22.05 -6.17 -15.75
CA VAL A 188 -21.97 -7.38 -14.93
C VAL A 188 -21.62 -7.06 -13.48
N LEU A 189 -20.66 -6.16 -13.25
CA LEU A 189 -20.30 -5.67 -11.92
C LEU A 189 -21.51 -5.08 -11.19
N LEU A 190 -22.27 -4.20 -11.84
CA LEU A 190 -23.46 -3.56 -11.26
C LEU A 190 -24.60 -4.56 -11.01
N LYS A 191 -24.90 -5.43 -11.97
CA LYS A 191 -26.09 -6.30 -11.90
C LYS A 191 -25.87 -7.55 -11.05
N LYS A 192 -24.64 -8.09 -11.02
CA LYS A 192 -24.31 -9.35 -10.35
C LYS A 192 -23.34 -9.17 -9.20
N GLY A 193 -22.30 -8.36 -9.39
CA GLY A 193 -21.23 -8.20 -8.41
C GLY A 193 -21.71 -7.58 -7.08
N LEU A 194 -22.46 -6.47 -7.17
CA LEU A 194 -22.98 -5.77 -5.98
C LEU A 194 -24.07 -6.55 -5.23
N LYS A 195 -24.76 -7.47 -5.93
CA LYS A 195 -25.84 -8.31 -5.38
C LYS A 195 -25.39 -9.71 -4.96
N SER A 196 -24.08 -9.94 -4.94
CA SER A 196 -23.51 -11.24 -4.57
C SER A 196 -23.58 -11.44 -3.06
N ASP A 197 -23.92 -12.66 -2.63
CA ASP A 197 -23.85 -13.07 -1.22
C ASP A 197 -22.39 -13.20 -0.72
N ASP A 198 -21.45 -13.39 -1.65
CA ASP A 198 -20.02 -13.42 -1.33
C ASP A 198 -19.47 -12.00 -1.15
N LYS A 199 -19.11 -11.66 0.09
CA LYS A 199 -18.55 -10.35 0.46
C LYS A 199 -17.32 -9.98 -0.38
N GLU A 200 -16.48 -10.94 -0.72
CA GLU A 200 -15.25 -10.66 -1.48
C GLU A 200 -15.53 -10.28 -2.94
N ILE A 201 -16.61 -10.84 -3.51
CA ILE A 201 -17.10 -10.43 -4.82
C ILE A 201 -17.65 -9.01 -4.76
N VAL A 202 -18.42 -8.65 -3.73
CA VAL A 202 -18.92 -7.28 -3.53
C VAL A 202 -17.77 -6.29 -3.40
N LYS A 203 -16.77 -6.59 -2.56
CA LYS A 203 -15.56 -5.77 -2.41
C LYS A 203 -14.82 -5.61 -3.75
N SER A 204 -14.52 -6.72 -4.42
CA SER A 204 -13.87 -6.72 -5.74
C SER A 204 -14.66 -5.90 -6.77
N THR A 205 -15.99 -5.90 -6.65
CA THR A 205 -16.89 -5.12 -7.50
C THR A 205 -16.79 -3.62 -7.23
N LEU A 206 -16.88 -3.19 -5.97
CA LEU A 206 -16.71 -1.77 -5.59
C LEU A 206 -15.36 -1.23 -6.06
N LEU A 207 -14.31 -1.99 -5.76
CA LEU A 207 -12.94 -1.71 -6.16
C LEU A 207 -12.76 -1.68 -7.69
N GLY A 208 -13.53 -2.48 -8.42
CA GLY A 208 -13.56 -2.53 -9.87
C GLY A 208 -14.27 -1.32 -10.48
N LEU A 209 -15.45 -0.96 -9.96
CA LEU A 209 -16.21 0.23 -10.37
C LEU A 209 -15.39 1.51 -10.17
N GLY A 210 -14.58 1.58 -9.11
CA GLY A 210 -13.66 2.69 -8.87
C GLY A 210 -12.74 2.99 -10.08
N TYR A 211 -12.31 1.97 -10.84
CA TYR A 211 -11.47 2.18 -12.02
C TYR A 211 -12.19 2.84 -13.21
N TYR A 212 -13.52 2.67 -13.32
CA TYR A 212 -14.29 3.24 -14.42
C TYR A 212 -14.43 4.77 -14.32
N GLN A 213 -14.27 5.32 -13.11
CA GLN A 213 -14.38 6.76 -12.83
C GLN A 213 -15.70 7.39 -13.28
N VAL A 214 -16.79 6.59 -13.33
CA VAL A 214 -18.11 7.06 -13.71
C VAL A 214 -18.71 7.86 -12.55
N PRO A 215 -19.18 9.11 -12.74
CA PRO A 215 -19.70 9.95 -11.66
C PRO A 215 -20.87 9.31 -10.88
N GLU A 216 -21.71 8.54 -11.55
CA GLU A 216 -22.86 7.86 -10.96
C GLU A 216 -22.46 6.81 -9.93
N ASP A 217 -21.27 6.21 -10.06
CA ASP A 217 -20.75 5.21 -9.12
C ASP A 217 -20.44 5.82 -7.74
N LEU A 218 -20.30 7.15 -7.65
CA LEU A 218 -20.05 7.83 -6.37
C LEU A 218 -21.21 7.64 -5.37
N ARG A 219 -22.46 7.56 -5.86
CA ARG A 219 -23.62 7.28 -4.98
C ARG A 219 -23.51 5.90 -4.36
N ILE A 220 -23.13 4.91 -5.17
CA ILE A 220 -22.90 3.53 -4.71
C ILE A 220 -21.81 3.53 -3.64
N PHE A 221 -20.69 4.22 -3.86
CA PHE A 221 -19.62 4.27 -2.86
C PHE A 221 -20.06 4.96 -1.57
N ILE A 222 -20.89 6.00 -1.63
CA ILE A 222 -21.45 6.65 -0.44
C ILE A 222 -22.36 5.68 0.33
N ASP A 223 -23.20 4.91 -0.36
CA ASP A 223 -24.10 3.94 0.27
C ASP A 223 -23.30 2.88 1.04
N TYR A 224 -22.26 2.29 0.41
CA TYR A 224 -21.37 1.32 1.07
C TYR A 224 -20.45 1.96 2.12
N LEU A 225 -20.12 3.24 1.99
CA LEU A 225 -19.38 3.95 3.02
C LEU A 225 -20.21 4.10 4.30
N ASN A 226 -21.54 4.15 4.18
CA ASN A 226 -22.49 4.24 5.30
C ASN A 226 -23.06 2.87 5.73
N SER A 227 -22.54 1.76 5.21
CA SER A 227 -22.98 0.42 5.63
C SER A 227 -22.57 0.12 7.07
N GLU A 228 -23.30 -0.76 7.75
CA GLU A 228 -22.93 -1.25 9.08
C GLU A 228 -21.67 -2.12 9.08
N ASP A 229 -21.37 -2.77 7.95
CA ASP A 229 -20.19 -3.62 7.80
C ASP A 229 -18.93 -2.79 7.54
N GLU A 230 -17.99 -2.80 8.49
CA GLU A 230 -16.72 -2.06 8.39
C GLU A 230 -15.88 -2.47 7.17
N GLU A 231 -15.98 -3.72 6.72
CA GLU A 231 -15.23 -4.17 5.54
C GLU A 231 -15.75 -3.55 4.25
N TYR A 232 -17.06 -3.32 4.17
CA TYR A 232 -17.69 -2.60 3.06
C TYR A 232 -17.37 -1.11 3.10
N GLN A 233 -17.33 -0.52 4.29
CA GLN A 233 -16.87 0.86 4.45
C GLN A 233 -15.42 1.03 3.94
N LYS A 234 -14.52 0.12 4.32
CA LYS A 234 -13.11 0.13 3.85
C LYS A 234 -13.03 -0.03 2.33
N ALA A 235 -13.81 -0.95 1.76
CA ALA A 235 -13.86 -1.14 0.31
C ALA A 235 -14.39 0.11 -0.42
N ALA A 236 -15.36 0.82 0.15
CA ALA A 236 -15.87 2.07 -0.41
C ALA A 236 -14.81 3.19 -0.36
N VAL A 237 -14.07 3.31 0.74
CA VAL A 237 -12.94 4.25 0.86
C VAL A 237 -11.90 3.98 -0.24
N GLU A 238 -11.50 2.73 -0.42
CA GLU A 238 -10.52 2.37 -1.46
C GLU A 238 -11.08 2.59 -2.87
N ALA A 239 -12.38 2.30 -3.10
CA ALA A 239 -13.05 2.57 -4.38
C ALA A 239 -13.09 4.07 -4.72
N LEU A 240 -13.36 4.94 -3.74
CA LEU A 240 -13.27 6.40 -3.87
C LEU A 240 -11.84 6.84 -4.19
N GLY A 241 -10.85 6.19 -3.57
CA GLY A 241 -9.44 6.33 -3.89
C GLY A 241 -9.16 6.06 -5.37
N ARG A 242 -9.54 4.87 -5.86
CA ARG A 242 -9.35 4.45 -7.26
C ARG A 242 -10.12 5.33 -8.26
N HIS A 243 -11.29 5.85 -7.86
CA HIS A 243 -12.05 6.82 -8.64
C HIS A 243 -11.27 8.11 -8.87
N LYS A 244 -10.39 8.49 -7.91
CA LYS A 244 -9.36 9.54 -7.99
C LYS A 244 -9.81 10.93 -8.47
N THR A 245 -11.11 11.19 -8.58
CA THR A 245 -11.65 12.48 -9.00
C THR A 245 -11.68 13.49 -7.87
N ARG A 246 -11.80 14.78 -8.21
CA ARG A 246 -12.01 15.85 -7.24
C ARG A 246 -13.14 15.54 -6.26
N THR A 247 -14.27 15.04 -6.79
CA THR A 247 -15.45 14.72 -5.98
C THR A 247 -15.18 13.54 -5.05
N SER A 248 -14.49 12.49 -5.51
CA SER A 248 -14.17 11.36 -4.64
C SER A 248 -13.21 11.74 -3.51
N MET A 249 -12.19 12.58 -3.78
CA MET A 249 -11.30 13.11 -2.73
C MET A 249 -12.06 13.99 -1.74
N LYS A 250 -13.06 14.76 -2.19
CA LYS A 250 -13.90 15.57 -1.31
C LYS A 250 -14.79 14.72 -0.41
N ILE A 251 -15.37 13.64 -0.94
CA ILE A 251 -16.14 12.67 -0.14
C ILE A 251 -15.24 12.03 0.95
N LEU A 252 -14.00 11.67 0.60
CA LEU A 252 -13.02 11.15 1.56
C LEU A 252 -12.68 12.18 2.65
N GLU A 253 -12.44 13.44 2.26
CA GLU A 253 -12.20 14.56 3.17
C GLU A 253 -13.36 14.78 4.15
N ASP A 254 -14.60 14.79 3.66
CA ASP A 254 -15.76 14.99 4.51
C ASP A 254 -15.99 13.77 5.42
N SER A 255 -15.76 12.56 4.92
CA SER A 255 -15.87 11.33 5.70
C SER A 255 -14.83 11.21 6.82
N PHE A 256 -13.68 11.86 6.70
CA PHE A 256 -12.68 11.92 7.77
C PHE A 256 -13.22 12.59 9.04
N LYS A 257 -14.15 13.55 8.88
CA LYS A 257 -14.77 14.28 10.00
C LYS A 257 -15.65 13.35 10.83
N ASP A 258 -16.52 12.61 10.15
CA ASP A 258 -17.61 11.88 10.80
C ASP A 258 -17.28 10.41 11.09
N LYS A 259 -16.32 9.81 10.37
CA LYS A 259 -15.98 8.37 10.48
C LYS A 259 -14.63 8.15 11.14
N THR A 260 -14.61 8.16 12.47
CA THR A 260 -13.39 8.00 13.29
C THR A 260 -12.68 6.67 13.05
N ASN A 261 -13.44 5.59 12.85
CA ASN A 261 -12.93 4.23 12.57
C ASN A 261 -12.19 4.13 11.23
N LEU A 262 -12.47 5.02 10.27
CA LEU A 262 -11.88 4.98 8.93
C LEU A 262 -10.74 6.00 8.72
N ARG A 263 -10.39 6.80 9.73
CA ARG A 263 -9.43 7.91 9.58
C ARG A 263 -8.10 7.47 8.95
N ASN A 264 -7.49 6.41 9.47
CA ASN A 264 -6.22 5.91 8.95
C ASN A 264 -6.35 5.42 7.50
N GLN A 265 -7.43 4.69 7.20
CA GLN A 265 -7.71 4.18 5.85
C GLN A 265 -7.91 5.34 4.86
N ILE A 266 -8.62 6.40 5.25
CA ILE A 266 -8.84 7.59 4.45
C ILE A 266 -7.51 8.31 4.19
N LEU A 267 -6.69 8.51 5.22
CA LEU A 267 -5.39 9.16 5.08
C LEU A 267 -4.44 8.36 4.20
N ASP A 268 -4.42 7.03 4.32
CA ASP A 268 -3.62 6.14 3.46
C ASP A 268 -4.09 6.21 2.01
N THR A 269 -5.39 6.16 1.79
CA THR A 269 -5.99 6.27 0.45
C THR A 269 -5.66 7.60 -0.22
N LEU A 270 -5.77 8.73 0.50
CA LEU A 270 -5.36 10.04 0.01
C LEU A 270 -3.85 10.08 -0.30
N THR A 271 -3.03 9.42 0.51
CA THR A 271 -1.57 9.36 0.30
C THR A 271 -1.18 8.52 -0.92
N GLU A 272 -1.94 7.49 -1.26
CA GLU A 272 -1.65 6.63 -2.41
C GLU A 272 -1.92 7.30 -3.76
N GLN A 273 -2.94 8.17 -3.85
CA GLN A 273 -3.35 8.76 -5.14
C GLN A 273 -2.36 9.77 -5.73
N LYS A 274 -1.44 10.32 -4.93
CA LYS A 274 -0.34 11.23 -5.36
C LYS A 274 -0.75 12.38 -6.30
N ASN A 275 -2.02 12.77 -6.29
CA ASN A 275 -2.56 13.82 -7.15
C ASN A 275 -2.79 15.12 -6.36
N SER A 276 -3.04 16.21 -7.08
CA SER A 276 -3.22 17.54 -6.44
C SER A 276 -4.46 17.58 -5.55
N PHE A 277 -5.54 16.90 -5.95
CA PHE A 277 -6.78 16.78 -5.18
C PHE A 277 -6.55 16.19 -3.79
N ALA A 278 -5.78 15.09 -3.70
CA ALA A 278 -5.50 14.41 -2.44
C ALA A 278 -4.53 15.21 -1.55
N ILE A 279 -3.49 15.83 -2.12
CA ILE A 279 -2.59 16.72 -1.36
C ILE A 279 -3.38 17.88 -0.76
N PHE A 280 -4.28 18.50 -1.54
CA PHE A 280 -5.07 19.62 -1.05
C PHE A 280 -6.16 19.19 -0.05
N ALA A 281 -6.69 17.97 -0.18
CA ALA A 281 -7.57 17.39 0.83
C ALA A 281 -6.83 17.19 2.16
N LEU A 282 -5.62 16.59 2.14
CA LEU A 282 -4.79 16.44 3.33
C LEU A 282 -4.46 17.78 3.98
N LEU A 283 -4.16 18.82 3.20
CA LEU A 283 -3.92 20.16 3.73
C LEU A 283 -5.18 20.79 4.36
N ARG A 284 -6.36 20.59 3.77
CA ARG A 284 -7.62 21.03 4.37
C ARG A 284 -7.92 20.30 5.68
N ILE A 285 -7.71 18.98 5.72
CA ILE A 285 -7.87 18.20 6.95
C ILE A 285 -6.89 18.70 8.01
N LEU A 286 -5.63 18.93 7.66
CA LEU A 286 -4.62 19.46 8.57
C LEU A 286 -5.02 20.83 9.13
N ASN A 287 -5.49 21.74 8.29
CA ASN A 287 -5.94 23.06 8.73
C ASN A 287 -7.17 22.99 9.64
N ALA A 288 -8.13 22.10 9.34
CA ALA A 288 -9.33 21.91 10.15
C ALA A 288 -9.05 21.24 11.51
N ASN A 289 -7.89 20.59 11.67
CA ASN A 289 -7.50 19.87 12.89
C ASN A 289 -6.18 20.42 13.46
N ALA A 290 -5.93 21.73 13.32
CA ALA A 290 -4.70 22.36 13.76
C ALA A 290 -4.43 22.20 15.27
N ASP A 291 -5.48 22.00 16.06
CA ASP A 291 -5.41 21.82 17.52
C ASP A 291 -5.02 20.39 17.94
N SER A 292 -5.11 19.40 17.04
CA SER A 292 -4.80 18.01 17.33
C SER A 292 -3.38 17.65 16.89
N GLU A 293 -2.45 17.63 17.85
CA GLU A 293 -1.04 17.33 17.59
C GLU A 293 -0.85 15.96 16.89
N ASN A 294 -1.62 14.95 17.29
CA ASN A 294 -1.57 13.61 16.67
C ASN A 294 -1.93 13.65 15.18
N ILE A 295 -3.05 14.29 14.82
CA ILE A 295 -3.50 14.39 13.42
C ILE A 295 -2.52 15.24 12.61
N VAL A 296 -2.02 16.34 13.19
CA VAL A 296 -1.02 17.20 12.55
C VAL A 296 0.26 16.44 12.23
N ASN A 297 0.79 15.67 13.18
CA ASN A 297 2.00 14.86 12.99
C ASN A 297 1.77 13.78 11.92
N GLU A 298 0.62 13.14 11.97
CA GLU A 298 0.26 12.06 11.05
C GLU A 298 0.14 12.54 9.60
N ILE A 299 -0.53 13.67 9.38
CA ILE A 299 -0.68 14.26 8.04
C ILE A 299 0.64 14.85 7.57
N SER A 300 1.42 15.46 8.45
CA SER A 300 2.74 16.01 8.11
C SER A 300 3.69 14.92 7.60
N ALA A 301 3.69 13.74 8.23
CA ALA A 301 4.46 12.58 7.76
C ALA A 301 4.00 12.07 6.38
N ARG A 302 2.69 12.12 6.10
CA ARG A 302 2.13 11.73 4.79
C ARG A 302 2.44 12.74 3.69
N LEU A 303 2.30 14.04 3.97
CA LEU A 303 2.73 15.11 3.06
C LEU A 303 4.23 15.01 2.75
N TYR A 304 5.04 14.62 3.73
CA TYR A 304 6.46 14.31 3.52
C TYR A 304 6.66 13.11 2.57
N LYS A 305 5.97 11.97 2.80
CA LYS A 305 6.01 10.80 1.91
C LYS A 305 5.59 11.15 0.46
N LEU A 306 4.64 12.07 0.31
CA LEU A 306 4.19 12.61 -0.97
C LEU A 306 5.18 13.59 -1.61
N LYS A 307 6.27 13.94 -0.92
CA LYS A 307 7.23 15.00 -1.32
C LYS A 307 6.52 16.34 -1.60
N ALA A 308 5.45 16.62 -0.86
CA ALA A 308 4.66 17.84 -0.99
C ALA A 308 5.35 19.06 -0.36
N VAL A 309 6.65 19.26 -0.63
CA VAL A 309 7.46 20.37 -0.10
C VAL A 309 7.12 21.67 -0.84
N GLY A 310 7.04 22.77 -0.10
CA GLY A 310 6.83 24.11 -0.65
C GLY A 310 5.90 24.97 0.18
N LYS A 311 5.48 26.09 -0.40
CA LYS A 311 4.50 26.99 0.19
C LYS A 311 3.12 26.65 -0.34
N TYR A 312 2.16 26.50 0.54
CA TYR A 312 0.75 26.32 0.21
C TYR A 312 -0.05 27.45 0.81
N MET A 313 -1.08 27.89 0.11
CA MET A 313 -2.00 28.90 0.58
C MET A 313 -3.36 28.29 0.90
N THR A 314 -4.04 28.87 1.87
CA THR A 314 -5.46 28.62 2.15
C THR A 314 -6.20 29.96 2.02
N ILE A 315 -7.32 29.96 1.31
CA ILE A 315 -8.15 31.14 1.11
C ILE A 315 -8.94 31.43 2.38
N VAL A 316 -8.92 32.67 2.85
CA VAL A 316 -9.58 33.07 4.11
C VAL A 316 -10.93 33.76 3.91
N SER A 317 -11.27 34.16 2.69
CA SER A 317 -12.48 34.92 2.38
C SER A 317 -13.18 34.37 1.13
N ASP A 318 -14.50 34.31 1.16
CA ASP A 318 -15.30 33.91 0.01
C ASP A 318 -15.25 34.94 -1.11
N ASN A 319 -15.54 34.49 -2.34
CA ASN A 319 -15.50 35.31 -3.55
C ASN A 319 -14.13 35.97 -3.80
N THR A 320 -13.04 35.33 -3.35
CA THR A 320 -11.69 35.83 -3.58
C THR A 320 -11.33 35.69 -5.06
N PRO A 321 -10.99 36.77 -5.78
CA PRO A 321 -10.75 36.71 -7.21
C PRO A 321 -9.42 36.03 -7.54
N LEU A 322 -9.46 34.97 -8.37
CA LEU A 322 -8.28 34.43 -9.03
C LEU A 322 -8.09 35.14 -10.37
N LEU A 323 -7.07 35.98 -10.46
CA LEU A 323 -6.82 36.84 -11.63
C LEU A 323 -5.86 36.20 -12.63
N ARG A 324 -5.96 36.56 -13.91
CA ARG A 324 -4.97 36.19 -14.93
C ARG A 324 -3.62 36.89 -14.72
N ASP A 325 -3.66 38.13 -14.25
CA ASP A 325 -2.51 39.00 -14.08
C ASP A 325 -2.54 39.71 -12.70
N PRO A 326 -1.38 40.12 -12.15
CA PRO A 326 -1.27 40.64 -10.79
C PRO A 326 -1.61 42.14 -10.68
N TYR A 327 -2.80 42.56 -11.13
CA TYR A 327 -3.24 43.95 -10.98
C TYR A 327 -4.76 44.05 -10.78
N VAL A 328 -5.21 45.15 -10.18
CA VAL A 328 -6.63 45.41 -9.92
C VAL A 328 -7.38 45.56 -11.24
N GLY A 329 -8.47 44.82 -11.42
CA GLY A 329 -9.27 44.84 -12.65
C GLY A 329 -8.79 43.91 -13.75
N ALA A 330 -7.71 43.14 -13.52
CA ALA A 330 -7.29 42.09 -14.44
C ALA A 330 -8.43 41.09 -14.70
N PRO A 331 -8.47 40.43 -15.88
CA PRO A 331 -9.47 39.42 -16.18
C PRO A 331 -9.48 38.32 -15.11
N LYS A 332 -10.66 38.07 -14.54
CA LYS A 332 -10.87 37.02 -13.55
C LYS A 332 -10.97 35.65 -14.22
N ILE A 333 -10.26 34.66 -13.69
CA ILE A 333 -10.35 33.25 -14.10
C ILE A 333 -11.57 32.60 -13.45
N ARG A 334 -11.68 32.74 -12.12
CA ARG A 334 -12.82 32.33 -11.29
C ARG A 334 -12.72 32.95 -9.90
N ASP A 335 -13.78 32.82 -9.12
CA ASP A 335 -13.73 33.08 -7.69
C ASP A 335 -13.26 31.84 -6.92
N LEU A 336 -12.56 32.09 -5.83
CA LEU A 336 -12.11 31.12 -4.84
C LEU A 336 -12.98 31.25 -3.58
N GLU A 337 -13.37 30.10 -3.03
CA GLU A 337 -14.11 30.01 -1.77
C GLU A 337 -13.17 29.91 -0.57
N ALA A 338 -13.66 30.30 0.60
CA ALA A 338 -12.95 30.13 1.86
C ALA A 338 -12.60 28.65 2.09
N GLY A 339 -11.38 28.41 2.58
CA GLY A 339 -10.85 27.06 2.79
C GLY A 339 -10.30 26.39 1.53
N GLU A 340 -10.43 26.97 0.34
CA GLU A 340 -9.72 26.47 -0.84
C GLU A 340 -8.20 26.53 -0.62
N VAL A 341 -7.49 25.49 -1.08
CA VAL A 341 -6.05 25.34 -0.92
C VAL A 341 -5.38 25.35 -2.28
N GLY A 342 -4.21 25.99 -2.36
CA GLY A 342 -3.37 25.99 -3.55
C GLY A 342 -1.89 25.95 -3.22
N LYS A 343 -1.06 25.57 -4.20
CA LYS A 343 0.40 25.68 -4.10
C LYS A 343 0.83 27.08 -4.54
N VAL A 344 1.64 27.75 -3.74
CA VAL A 344 2.24 29.03 -4.09
C VAL A 344 3.45 28.78 -5.00
N ILE A 345 3.42 29.34 -6.20
CA ILE A 345 4.48 29.22 -7.20
C ILE A 345 5.50 30.34 -7.01
N SER A 346 5.03 31.58 -6.95
CA SER A 346 5.88 32.76 -6.80
C SER A 346 5.14 33.91 -6.12
N LYS A 347 5.91 34.86 -5.61
CA LYS A 347 5.44 36.14 -5.08
C LYS A 347 5.83 37.22 -6.08
N HIS A 348 4.92 38.13 -6.40
CA HIS A 348 5.22 39.28 -7.26
C HIS A 348 6.27 40.18 -6.59
N SER A 349 7.14 40.83 -7.38
CA SER A 349 8.22 41.68 -6.86
C SER A 349 7.73 43.01 -6.28
N VAL A 350 6.56 43.47 -6.74
CA VAL A 350 5.97 44.77 -6.37
C VAL A 350 4.78 44.56 -5.42
N ALA A 351 4.72 45.38 -4.37
CA ALA A 351 3.57 45.50 -3.47
C ALA A 351 2.52 46.46 -4.07
N TYR A 352 1.25 46.17 -3.80
CA TYR A 352 0.09 46.92 -4.29
C TYR A 352 -0.72 47.42 -3.11
N ILE A 353 -1.23 48.63 -3.23
CA ILE A 353 -2.14 49.23 -2.25
C ILE A 353 -3.55 49.14 -2.83
N ILE A 354 -4.41 48.36 -2.20
CA ILE A 354 -5.80 48.14 -2.64
C ILE A 354 -6.74 48.60 -1.54
N ALA A 355 -7.79 49.33 -1.92
CA ALA A 355 -8.88 49.69 -1.01
C ALA A 355 -9.85 48.50 -0.89
N ILE A 356 -9.92 47.89 0.30
CA ILE A 356 -10.81 46.77 0.62
C ILE A 356 -11.60 47.19 1.86
N GLU A 357 -12.94 47.20 1.76
CA GLU A 357 -13.84 47.58 2.87
C GLU A 357 -13.51 48.96 3.49
N GLY A 358 -13.09 49.92 2.65
CA GLY A 358 -12.73 51.27 3.10
C GLY A 358 -11.33 51.40 3.72
N GLN A 359 -10.59 50.30 3.91
CA GLN A 359 -9.21 50.31 4.37
C GLN A 359 -8.22 50.16 3.21
N ARG A 360 -7.13 50.92 3.25
CA ARG A 360 -6.01 50.75 2.31
C ARG A 360 -5.08 49.66 2.83
N ILE A 361 -5.01 48.57 2.10
CA ILE A 361 -4.19 47.40 2.45
C ILE A 361 -3.05 47.31 1.45
N GLU A 362 -1.82 47.33 1.97
CA GLU A 362 -0.60 47.09 1.19
C GLU A 362 -0.22 45.62 1.30
N ASP A 363 -0.17 44.92 0.17
CA ASP A 363 0.30 43.52 0.10
C ASP A 363 0.77 43.17 -1.31
N PHE A 364 1.21 41.93 -1.53
CA PHE A 364 1.71 41.44 -2.80
C PHE A 364 0.69 40.52 -3.48
N TYR A 365 0.78 40.40 -4.80
CA TYR A 365 0.13 39.30 -5.51
C TYR A 365 0.99 38.04 -5.45
N TYR A 366 0.34 36.90 -5.28
CA TYR A 366 0.95 35.59 -5.27
C TYR A 366 0.45 34.78 -6.45
N LYS A 367 1.38 34.23 -7.24
CA LYS A 367 1.04 33.28 -8.29
C LYS A 367 0.81 31.93 -7.64
N VAL A 368 -0.38 31.37 -7.84
CA VAL A 368 -0.85 30.16 -7.17
C VAL A 368 -1.32 29.12 -8.17
N LEU A 369 -1.25 27.86 -7.77
CA LEU A 369 -1.80 26.71 -8.45
C LEU A 369 -2.94 26.15 -7.58
N VAL A 370 -4.18 26.26 -8.05
CA VAL A 370 -5.38 25.80 -7.33
C VAL A 370 -6.09 24.73 -8.14
N ASN A 371 -6.91 23.89 -7.49
CA ASN A 371 -7.69 22.88 -8.20
C ASN A 371 -8.66 23.54 -9.19
N THR A 372 -8.85 22.90 -10.35
CA THR A 372 -9.92 23.27 -11.27
C THR A 372 -11.30 22.92 -10.67
N LYS A 373 -12.31 23.73 -10.97
CA LYS A 373 -13.72 23.43 -10.69
C LYS A 373 -14.46 22.95 -11.94
N TYR A 374 -13.86 23.07 -13.12
CA TYR A 374 -14.47 22.70 -14.39
C TYR A 374 -14.34 21.20 -14.64
N LYS A 375 -15.44 20.56 -15.05
CA LYS A 375 -15.49 19.12 -15.33
C LYS A 375 -14.61 18.73 -16.53
N ASP A 376 -14.52 19.61 -17.52
CA ASP A 376 -13.81 19.35 -18.79
C ASP A 376 -12.39 19.93 -18.83
N ALA A 377 -11.83 20.28 -17.67
CA ALA A 377 -10.49 20.83 -17.61
C ALA A 377 -9.43 19.75 -17.94
N PHE A 378 -8.55 20.05 -18.89
CA PHE A 378 -7.43 19.19 -19.28
C PHE A 378 -6.40 18.97 -18.15
N THR A 379 -6.36 19.88 -17.18
CA THR A 379 -5.43 19.83 -16.04
C THR A 379 -6.19 19.83 -14.73
N GLU A 380 -5.68 19.10 -13.73
CA GLU A 380 -6.25 19.08 -12.37
C GLU A 380 -6.24 20.46 -11.70
N THR A 381 -5.36 21.33 -12.17
CA THR A 381 -5.09 22.63 -11.57
C THR A 381 -5.11 23.75 -12.59
N VAL A 382 -5.37 24.97 -12.11
CA VAL A 382 -5.31 26.22 -12.85
C VAL A 382 -4.37 27.18 -12.13
N GLN A 383 -3.61 27.95 -12.91
CA GLN A 383 -2.72 28.99 -12.39
C GLN A 383 -3.39 30.36 -12.47
N GLY A 384 -3.15 31.19 -11.45
CA GLY A 384 -3.55 32.59 -11.46
C GLY A 384 -2.91 33.36 -10.32
N TRP A 385 -3.31 34.61 -10.16
CA TRP A 385 -2.81 35.51 -9.13
C TRP A 385 -3.88 35.82 -8.10
N VAL A 386 -3.49 35.80 -6.83
CA VAL A 386 -4.35 36.15 -5.69
C VAL A 386 -3.63 37.20 -4.85
N PHE A 387 -4.37 38.20 -4.38
CA PHE A 387 -3.83 39.24 -3.51
C PHE A 387 -3.61 38.70 -2.09
N GLY A 388 -2.46 39.03 -1.48
CA GLY A 388 -1.97 38.44 -0.24
C GLY A 388 -2.94 38.52 0.94
N LYS A 389 -3.73 39.59 1.03
CA LYS A 389 -4.75 39.79 2.07
C LYS A 389 -5.75 38.64 2.19
N TYR A 390 -6.02 37.92 1.09
CA TYR A 390 -7.01 36.84 1.05
C TYR A 390 -6.43 35.44 1.29
N ILE A 391 -5.13 35.33 1.58
CA ILE A 391 -4.47 34.04 1.74
C ILE A 391 -3.71 33.91 3.06
N GLN A 392 -3.75 32.72 3.63
CA GLN A 392 -2.85 32.29 4.69
C GLN A 392 -1.84 31.29 4.12
N ILE A 393 -0.54 31.57 4.28
CA ILE A 393 0.53 30.74 3.72
C ILE A 393 1.11 29.80 4.79
N ARG A 394 1.14 28.50 4.48
CA ARG A 394 1.83 27.46 5.23
C ARG A 394 3.05 26.99 4.45
N THR A 395 4.18 26.84 5.12
CA THR A 395 5.38 26.24 4.52
C THR A 395 5.51 24.79 4.99
N ILE A 396 5.56 23.86 4.04
CA ILE A 396 5.87 22.46 4.29
C ILE A 396 7.34 22.26 3.95
N SER A 397 8.17 22.00 4.97
CA SER A 397 9.59 21.70 4.84
C SER A 397 9.87 20.23 5.19
N MET A 398 10.94 19.68 4.64
CA MET A 398 11.46 18.40 5.13
C MET A 398 11.88 18.56 6.59
N PRO A 399 11.66 17.55 7.47
CA PRO A 399 12.33 17.49 8.75
C PRO A 399 13.83 17.65 8.51
N LYS A 400 14.48 18.54 9.25
CA LYS A 400 15.95 18.55 9.27
C LYS A 400 16.33 17.18 9.80
N GLU A 401 17.08 16.39 9.02
CA GLU A 401 17.82 15.26 9.59
C GLU A 401 18.55 15.84 10.79
N GLU A 402 18.22 15.36 11.99
CA GLU A 402 19.08 15.57 13.13
C GLU A 402 20.41 14.97 12.70
N LYS A 403 21.35 15.84 12.32
CA LYS A 403 22.75 15.44 12.22
C LYS A 403 23.08 14.94 13.61
N GLU A 404 22.98 13.63 13.83
CA GLU A 404 23.60 12.99 14.97
C GLU A 404 25.00 13.58 15.03
N LYS A 405 25.29 14.34 16.09
CA LYS A 405 26.62 14.85 16.33
C LYS A 405 27.51 13.62 16.29
N LYS A 406 28.26 13.43 15.20
CA LYS A 406 29.28 12.38 15.11
C LYS A 406 30.11 12.51 16.37
N LYS A 407 29.85 11.68 17.38
CA LYS A 407 30.75 11.54 18.52
C LYS A 407 32.05 11.09 17.87
N LYS A 408 33.06 11.95 17.90
CA LYS A 408 34.42 11.55 17.51
C LYS A 408 34.70 10.24 18.24
N PRO A 409 35.17 9.17 17.57
CA PRO A 409 35.56 7.97 18.28
C PRO A 409 36.61 8.38 19.30
N LYS A 410 36.32 8.21 20.60
CA LYS A 410 37.34 8.30 21.63
C LYS A 410 38.35 7.22 21.29
N LYS A 411 39.62 7.60 21.09
CA LYS A 411 40.72 6.63 21.06
C LYS A 411 40.66 5.87 22.41
N PRO A 412 40.70 4.53 22.42
CA PRO A 412 40.86 3.81 23.69
C PRO A 412 42.19 4.24 24.34
N SER A 413 42.13 4.59 25.62
CA SER A 413 43.29 4.95 26.41
C SER A 413 44.02 3.66 26.82
N ILE A 414 45.34 3.62 26.70
CA ILE A 414 46.22 2.47 27.05
C ILE A 414 46.24 2.15 28.57
N LEU A 415 45.48 2.89 29.38
CA LEU A 415 45.50 2.82 30.84
C LEU A 415 44.28 2.13 31.46
N ASP A 416 43.33 1.64 30.66
CA ASP A 416 42.14 0.96 31.17
C ASP A 416 42.38 -0.55 31.46
N ASP A 417 43.59 -1.08 31.21
CA ASP A 417 43.97 -2.50 31.41
C ASP A 417 44.85 -2.74 32.65
N MET A 418 44.88 -1.84 33.64
CA MET A 418 45.50 -2.13 34.94
C MET A 418 44.44 -2.34 36.02
N GLU A 419 43.83 -3.53 36.01
CA GLU A 419 43.19 -4.07 37.21
C GLU A 419 44.24 -4.27 38.30
N THR A 420 43.96 -3.65 39.45
CA THR A 420 44.75 -3.71 40.67
C THR A 420 44.44 -5.02 41.39
N SER A 421 45.45 -5.87 41.52
CA SER A 421 45.38 -7.08 42.33
C SER A 421 45.29 -6.72 43.81
N GLU A 422 44.15 -6.99 44.45
CA GLU A 422 44.03 -6.99 45.92
C GLU A 422 44.74 -8.23 46.51
N PRO A 423 45.48 -8.10 47.63
CA PRO A 423 46.12 -9.25 48.28
C PRO A 423 45.18 -9.99 49.24
N ALA A 424 45.35 -11.31 49.30
CA ALA A 424 44.58 -12.26 50.10
C ALA A 424 44.73 -12.05 51.64
N PRO A 425 43.74 -12.48 52.45
CA PRO A 425 43.76 -12.27 53.89
C PRO A 425 44.59 -13.33 54.63
N ASN A 426 45.36 -12.83 55.60
CA ASN A 426 46.25 -13.56 56.47
C ASN A 426 45.47 -14.25 57.60
N THR A 427 45.63 -15.56 57.80
CA THR A 427 45.16 -16.26 59.00
C THR A 427 46.38 -16.73 59.79
N GLN A 428 46.47 -16.29 61.04
CA GLN A 428 47.58 -16.55 61.94
C GLN A 428 47.55 -17.97 62.53
N THR A 429 48.78 -18.49 62.72
CA THR A 429 49.29 -19.32 63.83
C THR A 429 48.67 -20.69 64.10
N GLU A 430 49.53 -21.72 64.07
CA GLU A 430 49.86 -22.48 65.28
C GLU A 430 51.27 -23.11 65.15
N ASN A 431 52.06 -22.93 66.22
CA ASN A 431 53.33 -23.60 66.60
C ASN A 431 53.09 -25.13 66.85
N PRO A 432 54.05 -26.01 67.25
CA PRO A 432 55.39 -25.77 67.84
C PRO A 432 56.55 -26.72 67.44
N ASN A 433 57.79 -26.23 67.54
CA ASN A 433 58.90 -26.75 68.38
C ASN A 433 60.25 -26.14 67.99
#